data_AF-A0A975UD43-F1
#
_entry.id   AF-A0A975UD43-F1
#
_cell.length_a   1.000
_cell.length_b   1.000
_cell.length_c   1.000
_cell.angle_alpha   90.00
_cell.angle_beta   90.00
_cell.angle_gamma   90.00
#
_symmetry.space_group_name_H-M   'P 1'
#
loop_
_entity.id
_entity.type
_entity.pdbx_description
1 polymer ?
#
loop_
_entity_poly.entity_id
_entity_poly.type
_entity_poly.pdbx_seq_one_letter_code
_entity_poly.pdbx_strand_id
1 'polypeptide(L)'
;MTNIFIIVALLVVFFVVIQKYVIRHDGSKSYAYRRKGPVLTSAESTFYHALTAAVGEHGIVLTKVSMTQVVTPSKGLNKKQWFIANNRVARSQFNFLVCDARTLEPRVVVELDDGKELTKLKVEREKLLMQVCKTANIPLIGANIRYSYQVGKLRRLLAAHIDLIETDKEVRFCKRCGSPMNIKVASQGEFKGRRFFTCSRQPHCTYTENYNVVFELDDGEDAESLT
;
A
#
# COMPACT_ATOMS: atom_id res chain seq x y z
N MET A 1 51.46 45.74 -32.82
CA MET A 1 50.07 46.25 -32.86
C MET A 1 49.11 45.21 -33.45
N THR A 2 49.30 44.74 -34.69
CA THR A 2 48.43 43.77 -35.39
C THR A 2 48.20 42.44 -34.65
N ASN A 3 49.25 41.83 -34.07
CA ASN A 3 49.11 40.57 -33.33
C ASN A 3 48.20 40.68 -32.09
N ILE A 4 48.17 41.85 -31.44
CA ILE A 4 47.33 42.09 -30.27
C ILE A 4 45.85 42.15 -30.70
N PHE A 5 45.54 42.77 -31.83
CA PHE A 5 44.17 42.82 -32.38
C PHE A 5 43.63 41.43 -32.73
N ILE A 6 44.46 40.55 -33.30
CA ILE A 6 44.04 39.19 -33.66
C ILE A 6 43.70 38.36 -32.42
N ILE A 7 44.51 38.46 -31.36
CA ILE A 7 44.28 37.74 -30.10
C ILE A 7 42.98 38.22 -29.43
N VAL A 8 42.73 39.53 -29.41
CA VAL A 8 41.51 40.09 -28.85
C VAL A 8 40.28 39.64 -29.65
N ALA A 9 40.35 39.64 -30.99
CA ALA A 9 39.27 39.17 -31.84
C ALA A 9 38.94 37.69 -31.59
N LEU A 10 39.96 36.84 -31.44
CA LEU A 10 39.77 35.42 -31.12
C LEU A 10 39.14 35.20 -29.75
N LEU A 11 39.54 35.96 -28.73
CA LEU A 11 38.94 35.89 -27.39
C LEU A 11 37.47 36.32 -27.40
N VAL A 12 37.13 37.36 -28.17
CA VAL A 12 35.73 37.80 -28.32
C VAL A 12 34.89 36.73 -29.02
N VAL A 13 35.39 36.14 -30.11
CA VAL A 13 34.69 35.06 -30.81
C VAL A 13 34.54 33.83 -29.91
N PHE A 14 35.59 33.44 -29.19
CA PHE A 14 35.56 32.33 -28.25
C PHE A 14 34.57 32.57 -27.11
N PHE A 15 34.53 33.79 -26.56
CA PHE A 15 33.58 34.19 -25.54
C PHE A 15 32.12 34.13 -26.05
N VAL A 16 31.85 34.62 -27.26
CA VAL A 16 30.53 34.55 -27.90
C VAL A 16 30.11 33.10 -28.17
N VAL A 17 31.03 32.24 -28.61
CA VAL A 17 30.79 30.81 -28.82
C VAL A 17 30.49 30.10 -27.50
N ILE A 18 31.25 30.38 -26.44
CA ILE A 18 31.00 29.85 -25.09
C ILE A 18 29.63 30.31 -24.59
N GLN A 19 29.29 31.59 -24.72
CA GLN A 19 27.98 32.08 -24.32
C GLN A 19 26.87 31.34 -25.07
N LYS A 20 27.01 31.12 -26.38
CA LYS A 20 25.97 30.44 -27.18
C LYS A 20 25.85 28.94 -26.94
N TYR A 21 26.95 28.25 -26.61
CA TYR A 21 26.98 26.79 -26.43
C TYR A 21 26.86 26.33 -24.96
N VAL A 22 27.34 27.15 -24.01
CA VAL A 22 27.38 26.82 -22.58
C VAL A 22 26.23 27.47 -21.82
N ILE A 23 25.84 28.70 -22.18
CA ILE A 23 24.61 29.31 -21.66
C ILE A 23 23.46 28.70 -22.45
N ARG A 24 23.04 27.51 -22.03
CA ARG A 24 21.74 26.98 -22.41
C ARG A 24 20.73 28.07 -22.05
N HIS A 25 20.14 28.68 -23.07
CA HIS A 25 18.88 29.37 -22.90
C HIS A 25 17.88 28.32 -22.39
N ASP A 26 17.71 28.23 -21.08
CA ASP A 26 16.49 27.73 -20.44
C ASP A 26 15.38 28.74 -20.77
N GLY A 27 15.11 28.91 -22.07
CA GLY A 27 13.83 29.40 -22.51
C GLY A 27 12.86 28.35 -22.01
N SER A 28 12.16 28.66 -20.91
CA SER A 28 11.11 27.83 -20.34
C SER A 28 10.16 27.48 -21.47
N LYS A 29 10.33 26.29 -22.08
CA LYS A 29 9.43 25.83 -23.13
C LYS A 29 8.07 25.73 -22.46
N SER A 30 7.21 26.69 -22.75
CA SER A 30 5.84 26.69 -22.24
C SER A 30 5.09 25.60 -22.99
N TYR A 31 4.94 24.46 -22.34
CA TYR A 31 4.15 23.35 -22.85
C TYR A 31 2.70 23.53 -22.41
N ALA A 32 1.76 23.36 -23.34
CA ALA A 32 0.34 23.32 -23.02
C ALA A 32 -0.04 21.91 -22.53
N TYR A 33 -0.76 21.84 -21.41
CA TYR A 33 -1.20 20.58 -20.81
C TYR A 33 -2.72 20.47 -20.81
N ARG A 34 -3.24 19.24 -20.92
CA ARG A 34 -4.67 18.92 -20.89
C ARG A 34 -4.93 17.81 -19.88
N ARG A 35 -6.10 17.86 -19.23
CA ARG A 35 -6.60 16.77 -18.37
C ARG A 35 -6.77 15.47 -19.17
N LYS A 36 -6.16 14.38 -18.70
CA LYS A 36 -6.19 13.06 -19.35
C LYS A 36 -7.51 12.29 -19.12
N GLY A 37 -8.25 12.62 -18.06
CA GLY A 37 -9.51 11.95 -17.69
C GLY A 37 -9.50 11.50 -16.23
N PRO A 38 -10.35 10.52 -15.85
CA PRO A 38 -10.33 9.88 -14.54
C PRO A 38 -8.98 9.23 -14.23
N VAL A 39 -8.60 9.22 -12.95
CA VAL A 39 -7.34 8.62 -12.47
C VAL A 39 -7.41 7.09 -12.46
N LEU A 40 -8.60 6.55 -12.16
CA LEU A 40 -8.87 5.12 -12.07
C LEU A 40 -9.73 4.65 -13.25
N THR A 41 -9.54 3.40 -13.66
CA THR A 41 -10.47 2.71 -14.56
C THR A 41 -11.81 2.44 -13.85
N SER A 42 -12.85 2.06 -14.59
CA SER A 42 -14.15 1.68 -14.01
C SER A 42 -14.02 0.56 -12.97
N ALA A 43 -13.29 -0.51 -13.30
CA ALA A 43 -13.04 -1.64 -12.39
C ALA A 43 -12.26 -1.22 -11.13
N GLU A 44 -11.21 -0.41 -11.29
CA GLU A 44 -10.44 0.13 -10.17
C GLU A 44 -11.29 1.06 -9.29
N SER A 45 -12.21 1.83 -9.87
CA SER A 45 -13.11 2.72 -9.13
C SER A 45 -14.10 1.93 -8.29
N THR A 46 -14.75 0.91 -8.88
CA THR A 46 -15.63 0.00 -8.14
C THR A 46 -14.91 -0.68 -6.99
N PHE A 47 -13.71 -1.21 -7.26
CA PHE A 47 -12.88 -1.81 -6.22
C PHE A 47 -12.47 -0.81 -5.14
N TYR A 48 -12.10 0.42 -5.52
CA TYR A 48 -11.76 1.48 -4.57
C TYR A 48 -12.89 1.77 -3.60
N HIS A 49 -14.13 1.87 -4.08
CA HIS A 49 -15.29 2.13 -3.21
C HIS A 49 -15.55 0.97 -2.26
N ALA A 50 -15.47 -0.28 -2.74
CA ALA A 50 -15.62 -1.45 -1.88
C ALA A 50 -14.50 -1.59 -0.85
N LEU A 51 -13.26 -1.30 -1.24
CA LEU A 51 -12.11 -1.29 -0.33
C LEU A 51 -12.25 -0.22 0.73
N THR A 52 -12.67 0.99 0.34
CA THR A 52 -12.92 2.10 1.28
C THR A 52 -14.04 1.75 2.26
N ALA A 53 -15.14 1.14 1.79
CA ALA A 53 -16.21 0.66 2.67
C ALA A 53 -15.77 -0.49 3.59
N ALA A 54 -14.83 -1.32 3.16
CA ALA A 54 -14.29 -2.42 3.96
C ALA A 54 -13.40 -1.89 5.10
N VAL A 55 -12.57 -0.90 4.80
CA VAL A 55 -11.64 -0.24 5.73
C VAL A 55 -12.39 0.64 6.74
N GLY A 56 -13.44 1.35 6.31
CA GLY A 56 -14.20 2.25 7.17
C GLY A 56 -13.34 3.42 7.68
N GLU A 57 -13.53 3.82 8.94
CA GLU A 57 -12.79 4.92 9.57
C GLU A 57 -11.39 4.51 10.07
N HIS A 58 -11.06 3.23 9.98
CA HIS A 58 -9.84 2.66 10.57
C HIS A 58 -8.62 2.72 9.64
N GLY A 59 -8.80 3.17 8.41
CA GLY A 59 -7.70 3.33 7.48
C GLY A 59 -8.03 4.25 6.31
N ILE A 60 -6.97 4.65 5.61
CA ILE A 60 -7.06 5.53 4.46
C ILE A 60 -6.57 4.76 3.23
N VAL A 61 -7.38 4.75 2.18
CA VAL A 61 -7.04 4.08 0.91
C VAL A 61 -6.40 5.11 -0.02
N LEU A 62 -5.13 4.91 -0.33
CA LEU A 62 -4.40 5.64 -1.37
C LEU A 62 -4.33 4.82 -2.65
N THR A 63 -4.40 5.47 -3.81
CA THR A 63 -4.38 4.80 -5.11
C THR A 63 -3.22 5.26 -5.97
N LYS A 64 -2.76 4.40 -6.90
CA LYS A 64 -1.66 4.71 -7.85
C LYS A 64 -0.40 5.25 -7.14
N VAL A 65 -0.10 4.72 -5.95
CA VAL A 65 1.01 5.20 -5.11
C VAL A 65 2.33 4.70 -5.69
N SER A 66 3.23 5.60 -6.08
CA SER A 66 4.56 5.19 -6.54
C SER A 66 5.30 4.42 -5.45
N MET A 67 5.96 3.31 -5.81
CA MET A 67 6.64 2.48 -4.81
C MET A 67 7.74 3.26 -4.06
N THR A 68 8.37 4.25 -4.70
CA THR A 68 9.40 5.10 -4.06
C THR A 68 8.86 5.98 -2.94
N GLN A 69 7.55 6.18 -2.85
CA GLN A 69 6.93 6.90 -1.73
C GLN A 69 6.75 6.04 -0.48
N VAL A 70 6.90 4.72 -0.63
CA VAL A 70 6.60 3.73 0.43
C VAL A 70 7.85 2.96 0.83
N VAL A 71 8.71 2.62 -0.14
CA VAL A 71 9.89 1.80 0.07
C VAL A 71 11.14 2.47 -0.49
N THR A 72 12.27 2.15 0.13
CA THR A 72 13.61 2.53 -0.33
C THR A 72 14.53 1.32 -0.28
N PRO A 73 15.52 1.19 -1.19
CA PRO A 73 16.47 0.09 -1.13
C PRO A 73 17.18 0.01 0.23
N SER A 74 17.45 -1.20 0.71
CA SER A 74 18.06 -1.45 2.02
C SER A 74 19.39 -0.73 2.21
N LYS A 75 19.67 -0.39 3.47
CA LYS A 75 20.98 0.13 3.89
C LYS A 75 22.06 -0.93 3.61
N GLY A 76 23.20 -0.50 3.07
CA GLY A 76 24.34 -1.39 2.75
C GLY A 76 24.62 -1.60 1.25
N LEU A 77 23.76 -1.10 0.36
CA LEU A 77 24.04 -1.11 -1.09
C LEU A 77 25.04 -0.02 -1.47
N ASN A 78 25.93 -0.31 -2.44
CA ASN A 78 26.76 0.72 -3.04
C ASN A 78 25.93 1.67 -3.92
N LYS A 79 26.48 2.85 -4.28
CA LYS A 79 25.75 3.88 -5.06
C LYS A 79 25.14 3.35 -6.36
N LYS A 80 25.87 2.51 -7.09
CA LYS A 80 25.41 1.94 -8.37
C LYS A 80 24.26 0.96 -8.16
N GLN A 81 24.39 0.06 -7.20
CA GLN A 81 23.35 -0.91 -6.84
C GLN A 81 22.10 -0.22 -6.31
N TRP A 82 22.28 0.78 -5.45
CA TRP A 82 21.18 1.60 -4.94
C TRP A 82 20.43 2.28 -6.08
N PHE A 83 21.14 2.91 -7.02
CA PHE A 83 20.53 3.58 -8.18
C PHE A 83 19.76 2.59 -9.06
N ILE A 84 20.32 1.40 -9.33
CA ILE A 84 19.64 0.35 -10.10
C ILE A 84 18.36 -0.11 -9.39
N ALA A 85 18.45 -0.39 -8.08
CA ALA A 85 17.30 -0.84 -7.29
C ALA A 85 16.22 0.24 -7.20
N ASN A 86 16.60 1.49 -6.93
CA ASN A 86 15.69 2.62 -6.84
C ASN A 86 14.98 2.88 -8.18
N ASN A 87 15.68 2.76 -9.31
CA ASN A 87 15.06 2.93 -10.63
C ASN A 87 14.04 1.84 -10.97
N ARG A 88 14.20 0.62 -10.43
CA ARG A 88 13.20 -0.45 -10.62
C ARG A 88 11.89 -0.10 -9.94
N VAL A 89 11.94 0.35 -8.68
CA VAL A 89 10.74 0.73 -7.93
C VAL A 89 10.16 2.06 -8.40
N ALA A 90 10.98 3.02 -8.85
CA ALA A 90 10.53 4.31 -9.38
C ALA A 90 9.62 4.22 -10.61
N ARG A 91 9.74 3.12 -11.38
CA ARG A 91 8.92 2.86 -12.58
C ARG A 91 7.64 2.09 -12.27
N SER A 92 7.37 1.82 -10.99
CA SER A 92 6.24 1.03 -10.54
C SER A 92 5.43 1.77 -9.48
N GLN A 93 4.17 1.37 -9.39
CA GLN A 93 3.23 1.88 -8.41
C GLN A 93 2.47 0.72 -7.79
N PHE A 94 1.95 0.92 -6.58
CA PHE A 94 0.91 0.09 -6.01
C PHE A 94 -0.45 0.54 -6.53
N ASN A 95 -1.36 -0.40 -6.78
CA ASN A 95 -2.73 -0.09 -7.20
C ASN A 95 -3.46 0.60 -6.05
N PHE A 96 -3.44 -0.05 -4.89
CA PHE A 96 -4.02 0.44 -3.66
C PHE A 96 -3.04 0.24 -2.51
N LEU A 97 -2.92 1.25 -1.66
CA LEU A 97 -2.20 1.19 -0.40
C LEU A 97 -3.17 1.59 0.70
N VAL A 98 -3.37 0.70 1.67
CA VAL A 98 -4.15 1.05 2.86
C VAL A 98 -3.19 1.45 3.96
N CYS A 99 -3.39 2.65 4.46
CA CYS A 99 -2.65 3.24 5.55
C CYS A 99 -3.48 3.28 6.83
N ASP A 100 -2.79 3.37 7.97
CA ASP A 100 -3.42 3.72 9.24
C ASP A 100 -4.08 5.11 9.14
N ALA A 101 -5.29 5.26 9.67
CA ALA A 101 -6.05 6.50 9.55
C ALA A 101 -5.43 7.67 10.32
N ARG A 102 -4.67 7.41 11.40
CA ARG A 102 -4.05 8.45 12.23
C ARG A 102 -2.65 8.79 11.78
N THR A 103 -1.83 7.79 11.46
CA THR A 103 -0.41 8.00 11.17
C THR A 103 -0.08 8.06 9.69
N LEU A 104 -1.01 7.66 8.82
CA LEU A 104 -0.78 7.43 7.39
C LEU A 104 0.34 6.41 7.10
N GLU A 105 0.72 5.61 8.10
CA GLU A 105 1.72 4.56 7.90
C GLU A 105 1.16 3.44 7.02
N PRO A 106 1.93 2.97 6.02
CA PRO A 106 1.56 1.84 5.17
C PRO A 106 1.26 0.58 5.99
N ARG A 107 0.05 0.02 5.88
CA ARG A 107 -0.34 -1.22 6.59
C ARG A 107 -0.47 -2.41 5.66
N VAL A 108 -1.02 -2.21 4.47
CA VAL A 108 -1.20 -3.30 3.50
C VAL A 108 -1.28 -2.75 2.08
N VAL A 109 -0.64 -3.44 1.15
CA VAL A 109 -0.76 -3.23 -0.28
C VAL A 109 -1.83 -4.16 -0.82
N VAL A 110 -2.71 -3.63 -1.68
CA VAL A 110 -3.72 -4.41 -2.39
C VAL A 110 -3.55 -4.21 -3.89
N GLU A 111 -3.34 -5.30 -4.62
CA GLU A 111 -3.31 -5.29 -6.09
C GLU A 111 -4.59 -5.87 -6.65
N LEU A 112 -5.17 -5.16 -7.61
CA LEU A 112 -6.34 -5.62 -8.36
C LEU A 112 -5.87 -6.42 -9.57
N ASP A 113 -6.28 -7.68 -9.62
CA ASP A 113 -6.03 -8.59 -10.73
C ASP A 113 -7.29 -8.73 -11.59
N ASP A 114 -7.16 -8.48 -12.90
CA ASP A 114 -8.22 -8.66 -13.89
C ASP A 114 -8.34 -10.10 -14.40
N GLY A 115 -7.49 -11.01 -13.91
CA GLY A 115 -7.51 -12.44 -14.20
C GLY A 115 -7.09 -12.78 -15.63
N LYS A 116 -6.58 -11.80 -16.37
CA LYS A 116 -6.10 -12.00 -17.75
C LYS A 116 -4.69 -12.55 -17.75
N GLU A 117 -4.36 -13.25 -18.84
CA GLU A 117 -3.02 -13.78 -19.02
C GLU A 117 -1.95 -12.67 -18.95
N LEU A 118 -0.89 -12.97 -18.20
CA LEU A 118 0.16 -12.02 -17.91
C LEU A 118 1.21 -12.03 -19.03
N THR A 119 1.39 -10.88 -19.67
CA THR A 119 2.57 -10.67 -20.52
C THR A 119 3.86 -10.79 -19.70
N LYS A 120 5.00 -11.09 -20.35
CA LYS A 120 6.32 -11.15 -19.69
C LYS A 120 6.62 -9.92 -18.83
N LEU A 121 6.23 -8.71 -19.28
CA LEU A 121 6.42 -7.47 -18.54
C LEU A 121 5.57 -7.41 -17.25
N LYS A 122 4.33 -7.90 -17.30
CA LYS A 122 3.46 -7.98 -16.11
C LYS A 122 4.00 -8.98 -15.09
N VAL A 123 4.49 -10.14 -15.56
CA VAL A 123 5.12 -11.15 -14.69
C VAL A 123 6.33 -10.58 -13.95
N GLU A 124 7.22 -9.87 -14.65
CA GLU A 124 8.39 -9.26 -14.00
C GLU A 124 7.99 -8.17 -12.99
N ARG A 125 6.93 -7.42 -13.26
CA ARG A 125 6.36 -6.47 -12.30
C ARG A 125 5.83 -7.18 -11.06
N GLU A 126 5.10 -8.28 -11.21
CA GLU A 126 4.57 -9.03 -10.07
C GLU A 126 5.67 -9.62 -9.21
N LYS A 127 6.73 -10.18 -9.82
CA LYS A 127 7.92 -10.63 -9.09
C LYS A 127 8.56 -9.51 -8.29
N LEU A 128 8.73 -8.33 -8.92
CA LEU A 128 9.27 -7.15 -8.24
C LEU A 128 8.38 -6.75 -7.05
N LEU A 129 7.07 -6.72 -7.23
CA LEU A 129 6.10 -6.38 -6.20
C LEU A 129 6.19 -7.33 -5.00
N MET A 130 6.13 -8.64 -5.25
CA MET A 130 6.24 -9.67 -4.20
C MET A 130 7.57 -9.53 -3.46
N GLN A 131 8.67 -9.34 -4.18
CA GLN A 131 9.99 -9.14 -3.58
C GLN A 131 10.01 -7.90 -2.68
N VAL A 132 9.54 -6.75 -3.20
CA VAL A 132 9.50 -5.48 -2.47
C VAL A 132 8.69 -5.61 -1.19
N CYS A 133 7.43 -6.06 -1.28
CA CYS A 133 6.55 -6.22 -0.13
C CYS A 133 7.14 -7.17 0.91
N LYS A 134 7.68 -8.32 0.47
CA LYS A 134 8.32 -9.29 1.36
C LYS A 134 9.52 -8.70 2.09
N THR A 135 10.40 -7.99 1.40
CA THR A 135 11.61 -7.41 2.01
C THR A 135 11.32 -6.17 2.87
N ALA A 136 10.28 -5.42 2.55
CA ALA A 136 9.84 -4.25 3.30
C ALA A 136 8.93 -4.61 4.48
N ASN A 137 8.59 -5.91 4.65
CA ASN A 137 7.65 -6.40 5.65
C ASN A 137 6.26 -5.72 5.55
N ILE A 138 5.80 -5.49 4.32
CA ILE A 138 4.47 -4.93 4.04
C ILE A 138 3.59 -6.07 3.51
N PRO A 139 2.47 -6.40 4.17
CA PRO A 139 1.50 -7.35 3.67
C PRO A 139 1.03 -7.01 2.24
N LEU A 140 0.92 -8.03 1.40
CA LEU A 140 0.42 -7.92 0.03
C LEU A 140 -0.81 -8.81 -0.12
N ILE A 141 -1.94 -8.21 -0.50
CA ILE A 141 -3.18 -8.91 -0.82
C ILE A 141 -3.40 -8.83 -2.32
N GLY A 142 -3.45 -9.99 -2.98
CA GLY A 142 -3.95 -10.10 -4.34
C GLY A 142 -5.48 -10.17 -4.33
N ALA A 143 -6.13 -9.19 -4.94
CA ALA A 143 -7.58 -9.14 -5.06
C ALA A 143 -8.00 -9.38 -6.50
N ASN A 144 -8.69 -10.50 -6.76
CA ASN A 144 -9.35 -10.70 -8.03
C ASN A 144 -10.54 -9.74 -8.17
N ILE A 145 -10.84 -9.29 -9.39
CA ILE A 145 -12.00 -8.44 -9.69
C ILE A 145 -13.33 -8.98 -9.14
N ARG A 146 -13.49 -10.29 -8.96
CA ARG A 146 -14.67 -10.91 -8.32
C ARG A 146 -14.83 -10.52 -6.84
N TYR A 147 -13.73 -10.19 -6.16
CA TYR A 147 -13.75 -9.70 -4.77
C TYR A 147 -14.16 -8.24 -4.65
N SER A 148 -14.17 -7.48 -5.75
CA SER A 148 -14.53 -6.06 -5.74
C SER A 148 -15.93 -5.77 -5.22
N TYR A 149 -16.82 -6.77 -5.14
CA TYR A 149 -18.19 -6.60 -4.64
C TYR A 149 -18.40 -7.14 -3.22
N GLN A 150 -17.43 -7.84 -2.63
CA GLN A 150 -17.60 -8.53 -1.35
C GLN A 150 -16.92 -7.77 -0.21
N VAL A 151 -17.52 -6.65 0.20
CA VAL A 151 -17.00 -5.78 1.29
C VAL A 151 -16.69 -6.57 2.57
N GLY A 152 -17.57 -7.50 2.96
CA GLY A 152 -17.35 -8.34 4.15
C GLY A 152 -16.11 -9.22 4.05
N LYS A 153 -15.82 -9.78 2.86
CA LYS A 153 -14.62 -10.59 2.63
C LYS A 153 -13.35 -9.72 2.65
N LEU A 154 -13.39 -8.55 2.00
CA LEU A 154 -12.29 -7.58 2.06
C LEU A 154 -12.00 -7.17 3.50
N ARG A 155 -13.05 -6.88 4.29
CA ARG A 155 -12.90 -6.53 5.70
C ARG A 155 -12.20 -7.62 6.51
N ARG A 156 -12.57 -8.90 6.31
CA ARG A 156 -11.91 -10.04 6.97
C ARG A 156 -10.43 -10.15 6.60
N LEU A 157 -10.10 -9.96 5.31
CA LEU A 157 -8.70 -9.99 4.86
C LEU A 157 -7.88 -8.84 5.45
N LEU A 158 -8.49 -7.67 5.60
CA LEU A 158 -7.86 -6.47 6.15
C LEU A 158 -7.73 -6.49 7.67
N ALA A 159 -8.66 -7.15 8.38
CA ALA A 159 -8.67 -7.20 9.84
C ALA A 159 -7.40 -7.81 10.47
N ALA A 160 -6.66 -8.63 9.71
CA ALA A 160 -5.38 -9.18 10.15
C ALA A 160 -4.21 -8.18 10.09
N HIS A 161 -4.39 -7.05 9.40
CA HIS A 161 -3.32 -6.11 9.05
C HIS A 161 -3.61 -4.67 9.46
N ILE A 162 -4.88 -4.33 9.67
CA ILE A 162 -5.34 -3.03 10.10
C ILE A 162 -6.06 -3.22 11.43
N ASP A 163 -5.75 -2.37 12.40
CA ASP A 163 -6.47 -2.28 13.65
C ASP A 163 -7.86 -1.70 13.39
N LEU A 164 -8.77 -2.52 12.82
CA LEU A 164 -10.15 -2.16 12.51
C LEU A 164 -11.03 -1.99 13.77
N ILE A 165 -10.41 -1.86 14.94
CA ILE A 165 -11.10 -1.84 16.22
C ILE A 165 -10.57 -0.65 17.01
N GLU A 166 -11.46 0.32 17.26
CA GLU A 166 -11.33 1.19 18.41
C GLU A 166 -11.29 0.30 19.65
N THR A 167 -10.19 0.31 20.40
CA THR A 167 -10.04 -0.41 21.67
C THR A 167 -11.17 -0.11 22.67
N ASP A 168 -11.92 0.96 22.44
CA ASP A 168 -12.94 1.47 23.36
C ASP A 168 -14.35 0.92 23.10
N LYS A 169 -14.61 0.19 21.98
CA LYS A 169 -15.99 -0.18 21.59
C LYS A 169 -16.43 -1.63 21.81
N GLU A 170 -15.53 -2.58 22.11
CA GLU A 170 -15.92 -3.98 22.28
C GLU A 170 -15.69 -4.48 23.72
N VAL A 171 -16.47 -3.95 24.67
CA VAL A 171 -16.52 -4.51 26.03
C VAL A 171 -17.23 -5.86 25.96
N ARG A 172 -16.46 -6.95 25.91
CA ARG A 172 -16.99 -8.32 26.02
C ARG A 172 -17.02 -8.77 27.45
N PHE A 173 -18.07 -9.52 27.80
CA PHE A 173 -18.21 -10.15 29.11
C PHE A 173 -17.87 -11.64 29.00
N CYS A 174 -17.12 -12.13 29.97
CA CYS A 174 -16.69 -13.51 30.06
C CYS A 174 -17.90 -14.46 30.14
N LYS A 175 -18.02 -15.39 29.20
CA LYS A 175 -19.11 -16.39 29.15
C LYS A 175 -19.15 -17.35 30.36
N ARG A 176 -18.09 -17.39 31.18
CA ARG A 176 -18.05 -18.21 32.41
C ARG A 176 -18.46 -17.47 33.68
N CYS A 177 -18.14 -16.18 33.80
CA CYS A 177 -18.32 -15.47 35.08
C CYS A 177 -18.86 -14.05 34.96
N GLY A 178 -19.22 -13.60 33.74
CA GLY A 178 -19.80 -12.29 33.47
C GLY A 178 -18.88 -11.10 33.71
N SER A 179 -17.61 -11.31 34.03
CA SER A 179 -16.65 -10.22 34.23
C SER A 179 -16.15 -9.66 32.89
N PRO A 180 -15.79 -8.37 32.81
CA PRO A 180 -15.25 -7.80 31.57
C PRO A 180 -13.99 -8.54 31.14
N MET A 181 -13.79 -8.65 29.83
CA MET A 181 -12.61 -9.29 29.24
C MET A 181 -11.59 -8.26 28.80
N ASN A 182 -10.31 -8.60 28.97
CA ASN A 182 -9.16 -7.81 28.57
C ASN A 182 -8.49 -8.44 27.35
N ILE A 183 -8.11 -7.62 26.38
CA ILE A 183 -7.36 -8.06 25.20
C ILE A 183 -5.89 -8.23 25.57
N LYS A 184 -5.32 -9.40 25.27
CA LYS A 184 -3.87 -9.66 25.41
C LYS A 184 -3.29 -10.11 24.07
N VAL A 185 -2.02 -9.77 23.85
CA VAL A 185 -1.25 -10.19 22.67
C VAL A 185 -0.28 -11.30 23.08
N ALA A 186 -0.25 -12.39 22.32
CA ALA A 186 0.70 -13.46 22.56
C ALA A 186 2.13 -12.97 22.27
N SER A 187 2.99 -13.02 23.28
CA SER A 187 4.39 -12.61 23.17
C SER A 187 5.32 -13.76 22.72
N GLN A 188 4.87 -15.01 22.86
CA GLN A 188 5.66 -16.23 22.65
C GLN A 188 4.83 -17.35 22.01
N GLY A 189 5.52 -18.34 21.41
CA GLY A 189 4.91 -19.51 20.78
C GLY A 189 4.45 -19.30 19.33
N GLU A 190 3.79 -20.32 18.76
CA GLU A 190 3.26 -20.34 17.39
C GLU A 190 2.24 -19.22 17.12
N PHE A 191 1.61 -18.71 18.17
CA PHE A 191 0.60 -17.66 18.10
C PHE A 191 1.15 -16.26 18.34
N LYS A 192 2.48 -16.05 18.37
CA LYS A 192 3.09 -14.74 18.63
C LYS A 192 2.51 -13.64 17.73
N GLY A 193 2.08 -12.54 18.34
CA GLY A 193 1.44 -11.41 17.68
C GLY A 193 -0.08 -11.53 17.55
N ARG A 194 -0.68 -12.69 17.80
CA ARG A 194 -2.15 -12.84 17.81
C ARG A 194 -2.76 -12.27 19.08
N ARG A 195 -3.96 -11.71 18.95
CA ARG A 195 -4.76 -11.18 20.06
C ARG A 195 -5.74 -12.25 20.57
N PHE A 196 -6.04 -12.21 21.85
CA PHE A 196 -7.07 -13.03 22.49
C PHE A 196 -7.72 -12.27 23.63
N PHE A 197 -9.00 -12.52 23.87
CA PHE A 197 -9.68 -12.00 25.04
C PHE A 197 -9.38 -12.91 26.24
N THR A 198 -9.06 -12.31 27.38
CA THR A 198 -8.84 -12.99 28.66
C THR A 198 -9.76 -12.43 29.71
N CYS A 199 -10.31 -13.27 30.58
CA CYS A 199 -11.10 -12.78 31.70
C CYS A 199 -10.26 -11.88 32.62
N SER A 200 -10.80 -10.73 33.01
CA SER A 200 -10.15 -9.80 33.97
C SER A 200 -9.91 -10.41 35.36
N ARG A 201 -10.66 -11.46 35.72
CA ARG A 201 -10.52 -12.18 37.01
C ARG A 201 -9.43 -13.24 37.05
N GLN A 202 -8.47 -13.25 36.11
CA GLN A 202 -7.31 -14.15 36.24
C GLN A 202 -6.55 -13.88 37.56
N PRO A 203 -6.07 -14.93 38.27
CA PRO A 203 -6.08 -16.35 37.90
C PRO A 203 -7.37 -17.11 38.23
N HIS A 204 -8.31 -16.50 38.95
CA HIS A 204 -9.55 -17.14 39.43
C HIS A 204 -10.52 -17.54 38.32
N CYS A 205 -10.45 -16.90 37.15
CA CYS A 205 -11.16 -17.33 35.94
C CYS A 205 -10.20 -17.41 34.76
N THR A 206 -9.94 -18.61 34.26
CA THR A 206 -9.00 -18.88 33.15
C THR A 206 -9.67 -18.86 31.78
N TYR A 207 -10.90 -18.33 31.66
CA TYR A 207 -11.59 -18.26 30.38
C TYR A 207 -10.84 -17.36 29.40
N THR A 208 -10.62 -17.87 28.20
CA THR A 208 -10.03 -17.17 27.07
C THR A 208 -10.82 -17.46 25.82
N GLU A 209 -10.97 -16.47 24.94
CA GLU A 209 -11.58 -16.64 23.63
C GLU A 209 -10.71 -15.98 22.56
N ASN A 210 -10.77 -16.50 21.33
CA ASN A 210 -9.99 -15.97 20.22
C ASN A 210 -10.52 -14.59 19.83
N TYR A 211 -9.61 -13.65 19.53
CA TYR A 211 -9.98 -12.30 19.11
C TYR A 211 -10.58 -12.24 17.72
N ASN A 212 -10.39 -13.29 16.90
CA ASN A 212 -11.06 -13.38 15.62
C ASN A 212 -12.57 -13.37 15.85
N VAL A 213 -13.21 -12.28 15.46
CA VAL A 213 -14.66 -12.23 15.29
C VAL A 213 -15.00 -13.28 14.23
N VAL A 214 -15.31 -14.49 14.68
CA VAL A 214 -16.02 -15.46 13.86
C VAL A 214 -17.40 -14.85 13.73
N PHE A 215 -17.58 -14.02 12.69
CA PHE A 215 -18.90 -13.81 12.15
C PHE A 215 -19.33 -15.17 11.66
N GLU A 216 -20.19 -15.84 12.42
CA GLU A 216 -20.95 -16.98 11.93
C GLU A 216 -21.51 -16.55 10.57
N LEU A 217 -21.15 -17.31 9.55
CA LEU A 217 -21.86 -17.22 8.29
C LEU A 217 -23.27 -17.62 8.66
N ASP A 218 -24.21 -16.68 8.51
CA ASP A 218 -25.60 -17.05 8.31
C ASP A 218 -25.58 -17.78 6.96
N ASP A 219 -25.26 -19.08 7.02
CA ASP A 219 -25.47 -20.00 5.93
C ASP A 219 -26.99 -20.03 5.78
N GLY A 220 -27.50 -19.19 4.88
CA GLY A 220 -28.90 -19.12 4.55
C GLY A 220 -29.40 -20.49 4.13
N GLU A 221 -29.93 -21.23 5.11
CA GLU A 221 -30.96 -22.22 4.92
C GLU A 221 -32.19 -21.50 4.38
N ASP A 222 -32.26 -21.37 3.06
CA ASP A 222 -33.53 -21.31 2.35
C ASP A 222 -33.48 -22.40 1.27
N ALA A 223 -33.58 -23.65 1.73
CA ALA A 223 -34.09 -24.73 0.92
C ALA A 223 -35.61 -24.57 0.77
N GLU A 224 -36.09 -24.88 -0.43
CA GLU A 224 -37.46 -25.29 -0.73
C GLU A 224 -38.60 -24.33 -0.35
N SER A 225 -39.04 -23.54 -1.33
CA SER A 225 -40.43 -23.62 -1.81
C SER A 225 -40.65 -22.61 -2.92
N LEU A 226 -40.95 -23.10 -4.12
CA LEU A 226 -42.03 -22.62 -4.98
C LEU A 226 -42.04 -23.51 -6.22
N THR A 227 -43.06 -24.37 -6.18
CA THR A 227 -43.77 -25.03 -7.29
C THR A 227 -43.63 -24.39 -8.66
#